data_AF-A0A952AWZ8-F1
#
_entry.id   AF-A0A952AWZ8-F1
#
_cell.length_a   1.000
_cell.length_b   1.000
_cell.length_c   1.000
_cell.angle_alpha   90.00
_cell.angle_beta   90.00
_cell.angle_gamma   90.00
#
_symmetry.space_group_name_H-M   'P 1'
#
loop_
_entity.id
_entity.type
_entity.pdbx_description
1 polymer ?
#
loop_
_entity_poly.entity_id
_entity_poly.type
_entity_poly.pdbx_seq_one_letter_code
_entity_poly.pdbx_strand_id
1 'polypeptide(L)' 'MLRDNLATYLDEVNKAGDSLIICKYNKPIAVIMPPKETLIEDDFDRK' A
#
# COMPACT_ATOMS: atom_id res chain seq x y z
N MET A 1 3.54 10.69 -12.59
CA MET A 1 3.15 9.26 -12.74
C MET A 1 3.77 8.42 -11.63
N LEU A 2 2.97 7.62 -10.91
CA LEU A 2 3.24 6.94 -9.62
C LEU A 2 3.40 7.89 -8.43
N ARG A 3 4.34 8.85 -8.48
CA ARG A 3 4.57 9.79 -7.36
C ARG A 3 3.35 10.68 -7.06
N ASP A 4 2.63 11.08 -8.11
CA ASP A 4 1.46 11.98 -7.99
C ASP A 4 0.18 11.23 -7.58
N ASN A 5 0.15 9.90 -7.69
CA ASN A 5 -1.04 9.07 -7.46
C ASN A 5 -0.82 8.01 -6.38
N LEU A 6 0.25 8.12 -5.58
CA LEU A 6 0.58 7.13 -4.54
C LEU A 6 -0.58 6.96 -3.55
N ALA A 7 -1.23 8.06 -3.17
CA ALA A 7 -2.38 8.05 -2.26
C ALA A 7 -3.54 7.21 -2.82
N THR A 8 -3.83 7.32 -4.12
CA THR A 8 -4.87 6.52 -4.78
C THR A 8 -4.53 5.03 -4.76
N TYR A 9 -3.29 4.66 -5.08
CA TYR A 9 -2.88 3.25 -5.06
C TYR A 9 -2.91 2.65 -3.65
N LEU A 10 -2.54 3.43 -2.63
CA LEU A 10 -2.62 2.99 -1.23
C LEU A 10 -4.09 2.81 -0.79
N ASP A 11 -4.98 3.72 -1.17
CA ASP A 11 -6.42 3.61 -0.89
C ASP A 11 -7.05 2.40 -1.60
N GLU A 12 -6.70 2.14 -2.85
CA GLU A 12 -7.15 0.97 -3.61
C GLU A 12 -6.71 -0.34 -2.95
N VAL A 13 -5.43 -0.46 -2.60
CA VAL A 13 -4.89 -1.66 -1.94
C VAL A 13 -5.51 -1.85 -0.55
N ASN A 14 -5.72 -0.77 0.20
CA ASN A 14 -6.35 -0.84 1.52
C ASN A 14 -7.82 -1.28 1.45
N LYS A 15 -8.57 -0.83 0.43
CA LYS A 15 -9.98 -1.21 0.23
C LYS A 15 -10.15 -2.61 -0.33
N ALA A 16 -9.31 -2.99 -1.29
CA ALA A 16 -9.40 -4.30 -1.94
C ALA A 16 -8.90 -5.43 -1.03
N GLY A 17 -7.92 -5.14 -0.15
CA GLY A 17 -7.26 -6.16 0.66
C GLY A 17 -6.28 -7.02 -0.11
N ASP A 18 -6.07 -6.72 -1.40
CA ASP A 18 -5.18 -7.45 -2.30
C ASP A 18 -3.94 -6.62 -2.65
N SER A 19 -2.83 -7.32 -2.92
CA SER A 19 -1.58 -6.65 -3.31
C SER A 19 -1.64 -6.14 -4.76
N LEU A 20 -1.07 -4.96 -5.00
CA LEU A 20 -0.98 -4.33 -6.31
C LEU A 20 0.46 -4.38 -6.85
N ILE A 21 0.63 -4.88 -8.06
CA ILE A 21 1.92 -4.85 -8.77
C ILE A 21 1.99 -3.58 -9.62
N ILE A 22 3.02 -2.77 -9.41
CA ILE A 22 3.26 -1.59 -10.23
C ILE A 22 4.32 -1.88 -11.28
N CYS A 23 3.95 -1.62 -12.55
CA CYS A 23 4.80 -1.81 -13.72
C CYS A 23 5.26 -0.48 -14.32
N LYS A 24 6.50 -0.45 -14.81
CA LYS A 24 7.05 0.63 -15.65
C LYS A 24 7.69 0.03 -16.89
N TYR A 25 7.32 0.51 -18.08
CA TYR A 25 7.74 -0.07 -19.35
C TYR A 25 7.44 -1.58 -19.46
N ASN A 26 6.25 -2.00 -19.02
CA ASN A 26 5.81 -3.40 -18.93
C ASN A 26 6.69 -4.31 -18.06
N LYS A 27 7.54 -3.74 -17.20
CA LYS A 27 8.34 -4.47 -16.22
C LYS A 27 7.86 -4.16 -14.82
N PRO A 28 7.67 -5.16 -13.95
CA PRO A 28 7.32 -4.92 -12.55
C PRO A 28 8.48 -4.22 -11.85
N ILE A 29 8.17 -3.17 -11.09
CA ILE A 29 9.17 -2.37 -10.37
C ILE A 29 8.90 -2.30 -8.86
N ALA A 30 7.66 -2.51 -8.42
CA ALA A 30 7.27 -2.47 -7.03
C ALA A 30 5.99 -3.29 -6.79
N VAL A 31 5.79 -3.68 -5.53
CA VAL A 31 4.54 -4.28 -5.05
C VAL A 31 4.07 -3.45 -3.86
N ILE A 32 2.80 -3.05 -3.86
CA ILE A 32 2.13 -2.44 -2.72
C ILE A 32 1.27 -3.51 -2.07
N MET A 33 1.45 -3.74 -0.78
CA MET A 33 0.69 -4.73 -0.01
C MET A 33 -0.28 -4.02 0.93
N PRO A 34 -1.43 -4.63 1.25
CA PRO A 34 -2.30 -4.13 2.30
C PRO A 34 -1.56 -4.07 3.64
N PRO A 35 -1.94 -3.15 4.52
CA PRO A 35 -1.35 -3.07 5.85
C PRO A 35 -1.63 -4.37 6.61
N LYS A 36 -0.62 -4.89 7.30
CA LYS A 36 -0.79 -6.05 8.19
C LYS A 36 -1.40 -5.55 9.48
N GLU A 37 -2.59 -6.02 9.84
CA GLU A 37 -3.30 -5.62 11.07
C GLU A 37 -2.43 -5.72 12.33
N THR A 38 -1.55 -6.71 12.40
CA THR A 38 -0.59 -6.91 13.50
C THR A 38 0.46 -5.79 13.64
N LEU A 39 0.61 -4.94 12.62
CA LEU A 39 1.53 -3.79 12.61
C LEU A 39 0.78 -2.45 12.76
N ILE A 40 -0.56 -2.50 12.88
CA ILE A 40 -1.43 -1.35 13.15
C ILE A 40 -1.75 -1.27 14.65
N GLU A 41 -0.92 -1.88 15.51
CA GLU A 41 -1.00 -1.57 16.95
C GLU A 41 -0.64 -0.09 17.13
N ASP A 42 -1.61 0.68 17.62
CA ASP A 42 -1.42 2.05 18.02
C ASP A 42 -0.48 2.08 19.24
N ASP A 43 0.82 2.14 18.97
CA ASP A 43 1.86 2.40 19.99
C ASP A 43 1.67 3.76 20.71
N PHE A 44 0.68 4.56 20.28
CA PHE A 44 0.28 5.82 20.89
C PHE A 44 -0.55 5.66 22.18
N ASP A 45 -1.08 4.47 22.46
CA ASP A 45 -1.94 4.20 23.64
C ASP A 45 -1.20 3.51 24.81
N ARG A 46 0.13 3.59 24.88
CA ARG A 46 0.89 3.17 26.08
C ARG A 46 0.71 4.19 27.21
N LYS A 47 -0.35 4.02 28.02
CA LYS A 47 -0.52 4.67 29.34
C LYS A 47 0.38 4.04 30.41
#